data_AF-A0A1C6A7C4-F1
#
_entry.id   AF-A0A1C6A7C4-F1
#
_cell.length_a   1.000
_cell.length_b   1.000
_cell.length_c   1.000
_cell.angle_alpha   90.00
_cell.angle_beta   90.00
_cell.angle_gamma   90.00
#
_symmetry.space_group_name_H-M   'P 1'
#
loop_
_entity.id
_entity.type
_entity.pdbx_description
1 polymer ?
#
loop_
_entity_poly.entity_id
_entity_poly.type
_entity_poly.pdbx_seq_one_letter_code
_entity_poly.pdbx_strand_id
1 'polypeptide(L)'
;MDVQKEQEQQNRTDHVVSGFAFYSEKDARLAEQERQKIAYLDKRIDRTNLESVLVIYKKALDDRVFRTPVGLEYLRELQGELKAEQDLLGEEIPPIPLWTNFADTREKTSPARRRIKPAPEENKNTTFRLSLIMNIVMVIAIIAMFIITLNSDQPNVLNYERNLQNKYATWEQELTQREQTVREKERELHIETEVSQN
;
A
#
# COMPACT_ATOMS: atom_id res chain seq x y z
N MET A 1 -39.02 21.71 -11.08
CA MET A 1 -38.65 20.43 -11.71
C MET A 1 -38.01 20.63 -13.09
N ASP A 2 -38.10 21.83 -13.67
CA ASP A 2 -37.63 22.12 -15.03
C ASP A 2 -36.12 22.38 -15.12
N VAL A 3 -35.54 23.05 -14.12
CA VAL A 3 -34.09 23.36 -14.08
C VAL A 3 -33.21 22.11 -14.02
N GLN A 4 -33.66 21.04 -13.33
CA GLN A 4 -32.91 19.78 -13.26
C GLN A 4 -32.94 19.02 -14.59
N LYS A 5 -34.06 19.05 -15.32
CA LYS A 5 -34.14 18.44 -16.65
C LYS A 5 -33.27 19.17 -17.66
N GLU A 6 -33.26 20.50 -17.63
CA GLU A 6 -32.40 21.31 -18.51
C GLU A 6 -30.91 21.05 -18.22
N GLN A 7 -30.50 20.99 -16.96
CA GLN A 7 -29.11 20.69 -16.61
C GLN A 7 -28.69 19.25 -16.97
N GLU A 8 -29.54 18.25 -16.79
CA GLU A 8 -29.27 16.87 -17.24
C GLU A 8 -29.18 16.76 -18.76
N GLN A 9 -29.97 17.56 -19.49
CA GLN A 9 -30.01 17.56 -20.94
C GLN A 9 -28.79 18.29 -21.54
N GLN A 10 -28.34 19.37 -20.89
CA GLN A 10 -27.11 20.08 -21.24
C GLN A 10 -25.85 19.22 -20.95
N ASN A 11 -25.84 18.52 -19.81
CA ASN A 11 -24.76 17.60 -19.46
C ASN A 11 -24.72 16.36 -20.38
N ARG A 12 -25.86 15.99 -20.99
CA ARG A 12 -25.91 14.96 -22.05
C ARG A 12 -25.36 15.43 -23.38
N THR A 13 -25.51 16.72 -23.73
CA THR A 13 -24.94 17.27 -24.97
C THR A 13 -23.42 17.44 -24.91
N ASP A 14 -22.87 17.67 -23.72
CA ASP A 14 -21.42 17.83 -23.51
C ASP A 14 -20.63 16.53 -23.73
N HIS A 15 -21.30 15.37 -23.73
CA HIS A 15 -20.68 14.05 -23.86
C HIS A 15 -21.00 13.37 -25.20
N VAL A 16 -21.30 14.15 -26.25
CA VAL A 16 -21.57 13.62 -27.59
C VAL A 16 -20.31 13.59 -28.44
N VAL A 17 -19.96 12.41 -28.95
CA VAL A 17 -18.82 12.23 -29.87
C VAL A 17 -19.26 11.39 -31.07
N SER A 18 -19.02 11.90 -32.28
CA SER A 18 -19.41 11.26 -33.56
C SER A 18 -20.86 10.77 -33.59
N GLY A 19 -21.79 11.53 -32.99
CA GLY A 19 -23.22 11.18 -32.93
C GLY A 19 -23.61 10.21 -31.81
N PHE A 20 -22.66 9.66 -31.05
CA PHE A 20 -22.92 8.85 -29.86
C PHE A 20 -22.94 9.71 -28.60
N ALA A 21 -24.03 9.65 -27.84
CA ALA A 21 -24.14 10.30 -26.54
C ALA A 21 -23.64 9.36 -25.44
N PHE A 22 -22.50 9.70 -24.84
CA PHE A 22 -21.91 8.92 -23.76
C PHE A 22 -22.49 9.32 -22.40
N TYR A 23 -22.63 8.33 -21.52
CA TYR A 23 -23.13 8.57 -20.16
C TYR A 23 -22.08 9.21 -19.25
N SER A 24 -20.79 8.99 -19.53
CA SER A 24 -19.65 9.41 -18.71
C SER A 24 -18.68 10.24 -19.53
N GLU A 25 -18.17 11.33 -18.93
CA GLU A 25 -17.12 12.16 -19.52
C GLU A 25 -15.87 11.36 -19.88
N LYS A 26 -15.54 10.32 -19.09
CA LYS A 26 -14.39 9.46 -19.37
C LYS A 26 -14.57 8.67 -20.66
N ASP A 27 -15.78 8.18 -20.89
CA ASP A 27 -16.09 7.40 -22.08
C ASP A 27 -16.16 8.30 -23.31
N ALA A 28 -16.72 9.51 -23.16
CA ALA A 28 -16.69 10.55 -24.20
C ALA A 28 -15.25 10.94 -24.58
N ARG A 29 -14.38 11.20 -23.59
CA ARG A 29 -12.97 11.52 -23.83
C ARG A 29 -12.22 10.37 -24.51
N LEU A 30 -12.49 9.13 -24.11
CA LEU A 30 -11.91 7.96 -24.77
C LEU A 30 -12.36 7.87 -26.23
N ALA A 31 -13.66 8.09 -26.50
CA ALA A 31 -14.20 8.09 -27.85
C ALA A 31 -13.58 9.20 -28.72
N GLU A 32 -13.34 10.38 -28.14
CA GLU A 32 -12.68 11.49 -28.82
C GLU A 32 -11.21 11.17 -29.14
N GLN A 33 -10.50 10.50 -28.24
CA GLN A 33 -9.15 9.99 -28.52
C GLN A 33 -9.16 8.94 -29.64
N GLU A 34 -10.14 8.03 -29.65
CA GLU A 34 -10.31 7.06 -30.72
C GLU A 34 -10.60 7.74 -32.06
N ARG A 35 -11.48 8.75 -32.09
CA ARG A 35 -11.76 9.58 -33.27
C ARG A 35 -10.48 10.21 -33.85
N GLN A 36 -9.61 10.73 -32.99
CA GLN A 36 -8.34 11.31 -33.41
C GLN A 36 -7.36 10.25 -33.95
N LYS A 37 -7.32 9.06 -33.33
CA LYS A 37 -6.51 7.93 -33.84
C LYS A 37 -7.01 7.46 -35.21
N ILE A 38 -8.32 7.39 -35.42
CA ILE A 38 -8.92 7.06 -36.72
C ILE A 38 -8.49 8.08 -37.77
N ALA A 39 -8.65 9.37 -37.49
CA ALA A 39 -8.24 10.43 -38.41
C ALA A 39 -6.74 10.40 -38.74
N TYR A 40 -5.90 9.91 -37.82
CA TYR A 40 -4.48 9.71 -38.09
C TYR A 40 -4.20 8.46 -38.95
N LEU A 41 -4.91 7.37 -38.68
CA LEU A 41 -4.82 6.13 -39.45
C LEU A 41 -5.30 6.34 -40.88
N ASP A 42 -6.43 7.02 -41.09
CA ASP A 42 -6.98 7.31 -42.42
C ASP A 42 -6.00 8.07 -43.32
N LYS A 43 -5.13 8.91 -42.73
CA LYS A 43 -4.11 9.64 -43.50
C LYS A 43 -2.94 8.75 -43.96
N ARG A 44 -2.76 7.59 -43.33
CA ARG A 44 -1.62 6.68 -43.56
C ARG A 44 -2.01 5.37 -44.22
N ILE A 45 -3.27 4.99 -44.10
CA ILE A 45 -3.81 3.79 -44.73
C ILE A 45 -3.99 4.08 -46.22
N ASP A 46 -3.42 3.20 -47.03
CA ASP A 46 -3.76 3.14 -48.44
C ASP A 46 -4.99 2.26 -48.62
N ARG A 47 -6.17 2.88 -48.73
CA ARG A 47 -7.44 2.17 -48.91
C ARG A 47 -7.56 1.49 -50.27
N THR A 48 -6.67 1.77 -51.22
CA THR A 48 -6.66 1.06 -52.52
C THR A 48 -5.96 -0.29 -52.42
N ASN A 49 -5.14 -0.49 -51.39
CA ASN A 49 -4.44 -1.74 -51.15
C ASN A 49 -5.20 -2.58 -50.11
N LEU A 50 -6.00 -3.51 -50.62
CA LEU A 50 -6.86 -4.38 -49.82
C LEU A 50 -6.10 -5.27 -48.82
N GLU A 51 -4.90 -5.76 -49.16
CA GLU A 51 -4.06 -6.55 -48.25
C GLU A 51 -3.56 -5.69 -47.08
N SER A 52 -3.16 -4.45 -47.36
CA SER A 52 -2.73 -3.50 -46.33
C SER A 52 -3.87 -3.20 -45.36
N VAL A 53 -5.08 -2.96 -45.88
CA VAL A 53 -6.29 -2.75 -45.06
C VAL A 53 -6.58 -3.97 -44.19
N LEU A 54 -6.47 -5.19 -44.74
CA LEU A 54 -6.69 -6.43 -44.01
C LEU A 54 -5.71 -6.61 -42.84
N VAL A 55 -4.42 -6.35 -43.08
CA VAL A 55 -3.38 -6.44 -42.05
C VAL A 55 -3.64 -5.42 -40.93
N ILE A 56 -4.01 -4.20 -41.29
CA ILE A 56 -4.29 -3.14 -40.32
C ILE A 56 -5.56 -3.45 -39.51
N TYR A 57 -6.59 -3.96 -40.17
CA TYR A 57 -7.83 -4.40 -39.52
C TYR A 57 -7.55 -5.50 -38.48
N LYS A 58 -6.88 -6.58 -38.89
CA LYS A 58 -6.51 -7.69 -37.99
C LYS A 58 -5.68 -7.20 -36.80
N LYS A 59 -4.67 -6.38 -37.07
CA LYS A 59 -3.82 -5.81 -36.03
C LYS A 59 -4.60 -4.92 -35.05
N ALA A 60 -5.52 -4.11 -35.55
CA ALA A 60 -6.35 -3.24 -34.71
C ALA A 60 -7.27 -4.05 -33.79
N LEU A 61 -7.75 -5.22 -34.23
CA LEU A 61 -8.50 -6.16 -33.41
C LEU A 61 -7.63 -6.81 -32.33
N ASP A 62 -6.47 -7.33 -32.70
CA ASP A 62 -5.54 -8.01 -31.78
C ASP A 62 -5.06 -7.08 -30.66
N ASP A 63 -4.64 -5.87 -31.04
CA ASP A 63 -4.14 -4.85 -30.11
C ASP A 63 -5.28 -4.18 -29.30
N ARG A 64 -6.55 -4.44 -29.63
CA ARG A 64 -7.75 -3.82 -29.03
C ARG A 64 -7.65 -2.30 -28.98
N VAL A 65 -7.24 -1.72 -30.11
CA VAL A 65 -6.96 -0.27 -30.26
C VAL A 65 -8.21 0.57 -30.00
N PHE A 66 -9.36 0.00 -30.38
CA PHE A 66 -10.68 0.62 -30.35
C PHE A 66 -11.61 -0.16 -29.43
N ARG A 67 -12.29 0.55 -28.53
CA ARG A 67 -13.20 -0.03 -27.53
C ARG A 67 -14.53 0.68 -27.46
N THR A 68 -14.59 1.95 -27.86
CA THR A 68 -15.82 2.73 -27.84
C THR A 68 -16.65 2.46 -29.09
N PRO A 69 -17.96 2.78 -29.09
CA PRO A 69 -18.81 2.68 -30.27
C PRO A 69 -18.24 3.40 -31.50
N VAL A 70 -17.54 4.52 -31.31
CA VAL A 70 -16.90 5.28 -32.40
C VAL A 70 -15.81 4.45 -33.08
N GLY A 71 -14.93 3.82 -32.30
CA GLY A 71 -13.89 2.97 -32.84
C GLY A 71 -14.41 1.67 -33.43
N LEU A 72 -15.46 1.09 -32.84
CA LEU A 72 -16.11 -0.12 -33.37
C LEU A 72 -16.84 0.16 -34.70
N GLU A 73 -17.42 1.35 -34.86
CA GLU A 73 -18.01 1.77 -36.13
C GLU A 73 -16.95 1.83 -37.24
N TYR A 74 -15.79 2.43 -36.97
CA TYR A 74 -14.69 2.46 -37.92
C TYR A 74 -14.21 1.06 -38.32
N LEU A 75 -14.04 0.16 -37.34
CA LEU A 75 -13.68 -1.24 -37.63
C LEU A 75 -14.74 -1.93 -38.48
N ARG A 76 -16.02 -1.62 -38.27
CA ARG A 76 -17.13 -2.15 -39.07
C ARG A 76 -17.11 -1.61 -40.50
N GLU A 77 -16.76 -0.35 -40.70
CA GLU A 77 -16.57 0.23 -42.04
C GLU A 77 -15.45 -0.49 -42.79
N LEU A 78 -14.25 -0.63 -42.18
CA LEU A 78 -13.15 -1.38 -42.77
C LEU A 78 -13.52 -2.84 -43.07
N GLN A 79 -14.24 -3.49 -42.15
CA GLN A 79 -14.71 -4.84 -42.37
C GLN A 79 -15.68 -4.93 -43.56
N GLY A 80 -16.53 -3.91 -43.76
CA GLY A 80 -17.45 -3.82 -44.89
C GLY A 80 -16.72 -3.70 -46.23
N GLU A 81 -15.71 -2.83 -46.30
CA GLU A 81 -14.84 -2.69 -47.47
C GLU A 81 -14.13 -4.02 -47.80
N LEU A 82 -13.54 -4.67 -46.80
CA LEU A 82 -12.88 -5.97 -46.98
C LEU A 82 -13.86 -7.06 -47.44
N LYS A 83 -15.07 -7.09 -46.87
CA LYS A 83 -16.08 -8.11 -47.22
C LYS A 83 -16.60 -7.97 -48.64
N ALA A 84 -16.67 -6.75 -49.17
CA ALA A 84 -17.09 -6.52 -50.55
C ALA A 84 -16.13 -7.15 -51.56
N GLU A 85 -14.85 -7.28 -51.21
CA GLU A 85 -13.78 -7.81 -52.06
C GLU A 85 -13.20 -9.13 -51.51
N GLN A 86 -13.96 -9.84 -50.65
CA GLN A 86 -13.50 -11.07 -50.00
C GLN A 86 -13.08 -12.17 -51.00
N ASP A 87 -13.78 -12.26 -52.13
CA ASP A 87 -13.48 -13.23 -53.19
C ASP A 87 -12.08 -13.01 -53.81
N LEU A 88 -11.57 -11.78 -53.78
CA LEU A 88 -10.24 -11.42 -54.31
C LEU A 88 -9.11 -11.71 -53.30
N LEU A 89 -9.41 -11.62 -52.01
CA LEU A 89 -8.45 -11.87 -50.92
C LEU A 89 -8.19 -13.37 -50.70
N GLY A 90 -9.19 -14.21 -50.99
CA GLY A 90 -9.12 -15.65 -50.69
C GLY A 90 -8.95 -15.97 -49.19
N GLU A 91 -9.17 -14.99 -48.31
CA GLU A 91 -8.99 -15.11 -46.86
C GLU A 91 -10.27 -14.73 -46.11
N GLU A 92 -10.57 -15.45 -45.03
CA GLU A 92 -11.72 -15.16 -44.18
C GLU A 92 -11.46 -13.92 -43.30
N ILE A 93 -12.40 -12.97 -43.34
CA ILE A 93 -12.28 -11.72 -42.59
C ILE A 93 -12.81 -11.95 -41.17
N PRO A 94 -11.98 -11.80 -40.13
CA PRO A 94 -12.40 -12.12 -38.77
C PRO A 94 -13.54 -11.19 -38.31
N PRO A 95 -14.46 -11.69 -37.47
CA PRO A 95 -15.52 -10.88 -36.87
C PRO A 95 -14.95 -9.91 -35.82
N ILE A 96 -15.62 -8.77 -35.62
CA ILE A 96 -15.27 -7.80 -34.58
C ILE A 96 -15.80 -8.34 -33.24
N PRO A 97 -14.93 -8.66 -32.26
CA PRO A 97 -15.36 -9.15 -30.97
C PRO A 97 -15.91 -8.02 -30.11
N LEU A 98 -17.00 -8.28 -29.39
CA LEU A 98 -17.55 -7.38 -28.39
C LEU A 98 -17.10 -7.85 -27.00
N TRP A 99 -16.37 -7.01 -26.27
CA TRP A 99 -15.89 -7.36 -24.92
C TRP A 99 -16.88 -7.00 -23.80
N THR A 100 -18.08 -6.54 -24.16
CA THR A 100 -19.14 -6.17 -23.23
C THR A 100 -20.32 -7.12 -23.38
N ASN A 101 -20.80 -7.67 -22.27
CA ASN A 101 -22.05 -8.43 -22.24
C ASN A 101 -23.22 -7.44 -22.17
N PHE A 102 -24.12 -7.48 -23.16
CA PHE A 102 -25.26 -6.55 -23.24
C PHE A 102 -26.48 -7.02 -22.43
N ALA A 103 -26.72 -8.33 -22.37
CA ALA A 103 -27.91 -8.92 -21.74
C ALA A 103 -27.86 -8.94 -20.20
N ASP A 104 -26.67 -9.10 -19.59
CA ASP A 104 -26.53 -9.25 -18.12
C ASP A 104 -26.47 -7.92 -17.35
N THR A 105 -26.96 -6.84 -17.94
CA THR A 105 -26.91 -5.50 -17.35
C THR A 105 -27.82 -5.30 -16.13
N ARG A 106 -28.69 -6.27 -15.81
CA ARG A 106 -29.67 -6.17 -14.72
C ARG A 106 -29.21 -6.71 -13.35
N GLU A 107 -28.13 -7.49 -13.25
CA GLU A 107 -27.70 -8.00 -11.93
C GLU A 107 -26.82 -7.03 -11.12
N LYS A 108 -26.28 -5.97 -11.75
CA LYS A 108 -25.35 -5.03 -11.08
C LYS A 108 -25.99 -3.73 -10.59
N THR A 109 -27.32 -3.61 -10.64
CA THR A 109 -28.08 -2.59 -9.90
C THR A 109 -28.70 -3.17 -8.64
N SER A 110 -27.95 -3.98 -7.88
CA SER A 110 -28.26 -4.19 -6.46
C SER A 110 -27.91 -2.90 -5.68
N PRO A 111 -28.88 -2.21 -5.06
CA PRO A 111 -28.63 -1.02 -4.28
C PRO A 111 -27.93 -1.41 -2.98
N ALA A 112 -26.88 -0.66 -2.61
CA ALA A 112 -26.39 -0.53 -1.24
C ALA A 112 -26.27 -1.83 -0.40
N ARG A 113 -25.40 -2.77 -0.77
CA ARG A 113 -24.81 -3.69 0.24
C ARG A 113 -23.39 -4.14 -0.14
N ARG A 114 -22.43 -3.69 0.68
CA ARG A 114 -21.02 -4.15 0.75
C ARG A 114 -20.19 -4.03 -0.53
N ARG A 115 -19.64 -2.84 -0.76
CA ARG A 115 -18.27 -2.72 -1.28
C ARG A 115 -17.37 -2.24 -0.16
N ILE A 116 -16.95 -3.19 0.69
CA ILE A 116 -15.57 -3.14 1.18
C ILE A 116 -14.77 -3.26 -0.10
N LYS A 117 -14.16 -2.16 -0.55
CA LYS A 117 -13.19 -2.21 -1.62
C LYS A 117 -12.12 -3.20 -1.15
N PRO A 118 -11.79 -4.31 -1.85
CA PRO A 118 -10.45 -4.84 -1.67
C PRO A 118 -9.54 -3.68 -2.06
N ALA A 119 -8.71 -3.23 -1.11
CA ALA A 119 -7.72 -2.20 -1.35
C ALA A 119 -6.95 -2.56 -2.63
N PRO A 120 -6.50 -1.56 -3.42
CA PRO A 120 -5.55 -1.83 -4.50
C PRO A 120 -4.46 -2.74 -3.94
N GLU A 121 -4.01 -3.72 -4.72
CA GLU A 121 -2.90 -4.59 -4.32
C GLU A 121 -1.64 -3.72 -4.19
N GLU A 122 -1.54 -3.01 -3.07
CA GLU A 122 -0.33 -2.35 -2.62
C GLU A 122 0.63 -3.47 -2.29
N ASN A 123 1.61 -3.65 -3.17
CA ASN A 123 2.95 -4.19 -2.95
C ASN A 123 3.14 -4.71 -1.51
N LYS A 124 2.56 -5.89 -1.22
CA LYS A 124 2.46 -6.44 0.14
C LYS A 124 3.86 -6.63 0.75
N ASN A 125 4.87 -6.75 -0.11
CA ASN A 125 6.27 -6.85 0.23
C ASN A 125 6.87 -5.60 0.90
N THR A 126 6.34 -4.38 0.72
CA THR A 126 6.90 -3.18 1.41
C THR A 126 6.33 -3.03 2.82
N THR A 127 5.03 -3.28 3.00
CA THR A 127 4.38 -3.24 4.32
C THR A 127 4.86 -4.37 5.22
N PHE A 128 5.00 -5.60 4.70
CA PHE A 128 5.56 -6.72 5.47
C PHE A 128 7.03 -6.48 5.86
N ARG A 129 7.85 -5.89 4.98
CA ARG A 129 9.24 -5.54 5.31
C ARG A 129 9.31 -4.44 6.37
N LEU A 130 8.46 -3.42 6.29
CA LEU A 130 8.38 -2.37 7.30
C LEU A 130 7.98 -2.93 8.68
N SER A 131 6.96 -3.81 8.72
CA SER A 131 6.54 -4.48 9.95
C SER A 131 7.62 -5.40 10.52
N LEU A 132 8.41 -6.07 9.67
CA LEU A 132 9.53 -6.92 10.11
C LEU A 132 10.68 -6.07 10.67
N ILE A 133 11.03 -4.96 10.01
CA ILE A 133 12.07 -4.03 10.46
C ILE A 133 11.68 -3.42 11.81
N MET A 134 10.42 -2.98 11.98
CA MET A 134 9.92 -2.44 13.24
C MET A 134 10.01 -3.46 14.39
N ASN A 135 9.68 -4.72 14.12
CA ASN A 135 9.79 -5.80 15.11
C ASN A 135 11.26 -6.08 15.50
N ILE A 136 12.17 -6.10 14.53
CA ILE A 136 13.61 -6.26 14.79
C ILE A 136 14.15 -5.11 15.67
N VAL A 137 13.75 -3.86 15.40
CA VAL A 137 14.13 -2.71 16.22
C VAL A 137 13.63 -2.85 17.66
N MET A 138 12.39 -3.34 17.86
CA MET A 138 11.84 -3.61 19.19
C MET A 138 12.66 -4.66 19.96
N VAL A 139 13.06 -5.74 19.29
CA VAL A 139 13.90 -6.79 19.90
C VAL A 139 15.29 -6.26 20.25
N ILE A 140 15.90 -5.43 19.38
CA ILE A 140 17.19 -4.80 19.66
C ILE A 140 17.10 -3.87 20.88
N ALA A 141 16.02 -3.11 21.04
CA ALA A 141 15.82 -2.26 22.22
C ALA A 141 15.72 -3.08 23.52
N ILE A 142 15.03 -4.23 23.50
CA ILE A 142 14.97 -5.15 24.64
C ILE A 142 16.36 -5.72 24.96
N ILE A 143 17.11 -6.15 23.94
CA ILE A 143 18.49 -6.66 24.12
C ILE A 143 19.41 -5.57 24.66
N ALA A 144 19.31 -4.34 24.16
CA ALA A 144 20.09 -3.20 24.66
C ALA A 144 19.76 -2.89 26.13
N MET A 145 18.47 -2.96 26.50
CA MET A 145 18.05 -2.83 27.91
C MET A 145 18.66 -3.93 28.78
N PHE A 146 18.70 -5.17 28.30
CA PHE A 146 19.39 -6.28 29.00
C PHE A 146 20.89 -6.04 29.13
N ILE A 147 21.57 -5.59 28.07
CA ILE A 147 23.01 -5.32 28.09
C ILE A 147 23.34 -4.20 29.06
N ILE A 148 22.56 -3.10 29.05
CA ILE A 148 22.72 -2.00 30.02
C ILE A 148 22.41 -2.51 31.42
N THR A 149 21.38 -3.32 31.62
CA THR A 149 21.05 -3.86 32.96
C THR A 149 22.15 -4.80 33.49
N LEU A 150 22.83 -5.54 32.61
CA LEU A 150 23.90 -6.47 33.00
C LEU A 150 25.28 -5.80 33.11
N ASN A 151 25.55 -4.74 32.34
CA ASN A 151 26.86 -4.05 32.34
C ASN A 151 26.86 -2.71 33.07
N SER A 152 25.69 -2.12 33.36
CA SER A 152 25.65 -0.87 34.11
C SER A 152 25.83 -1.17 35.59
N ASP A 153 26.83 -0.52 36.16
CA ASP A 153 27.08 -0.37 37.60
C ASP A 153 25.99 0.50 38.27
N GLN A 154 24.75 0.45 37.77
CA GLN A 154 23.58 1.02 38.45
C GLN A 154 23.11 0.05 39.53
N PRO A 155 22.69 0.53 40.71
CA PRO A 155 22.33 -0.33 41.82
C PRO A 155 20.95 -0.95 41.55
N ASN A 156 20.95 -2.03 40.77
CA ASN A 156 19.83 -2.94 40.66
C ASN A 156 19.76 -3.75 41.95
N VAL A 157 18.55 -4.07 42.43
CA VAL A 157 18.20 -4.47 43.82
C VAL A 157 19.14 -5.46 44.52
N LEU A 158 19.86 -6.30 43.77
CA LEU A 158 20.86 -7.26 44.25
C LEU A 158 22.13 -6.63 44.87
N ASN A 159 22.52 -5.41 44.48
CA ASN A 159 23.71 -4.75 45.04
C ASN A 159 23.40 -4.03 46.37
N TYR A 160 22.15 -3.63 46.60
CA TYR A 160 21.77 -2.97 47.85
C TYR A 160 21.91 -3.90 49.06
N GLU A 161 21.55 -5.17 48.90
CA GLU A 161 21.67 -6.17 49.98
C GLU A 161 23.14 -6.40 50.35
N ARG A 162 24.01 -6.61 49.35
CA ARG A 162 25.44 -6.77 49.58
C ARG A 162 26.11 -5.52 50.16
N ASN A 163 25.72 -4.34 49.70
CA ASN A 163 26.27 -3.08 50.22
C ASN A 163 25.81 -2.83 51.66
N LEU A 164 24.54 -3.11 51.99
CA LEU A 164 24.05 -3.05 53.37
C LEU A 164 24.81 -4.05 54.25
N GLN A 165 24.96 -5.30 53.80
CA GLN A 165 25.61 -6.35 54.57
C GLN A 165 27.10 -6.03 54.83
N ASN A 166 27.80 -5.51 53.82
CA ASN A 166 29.18 -5.03 53.97
C ASN A 166 29.27 -3.86 54.96
N LYS A 167 28.31 -2.94 54.97
CA LYS A 167 28.27 -1.84 55.94
C LYS A 167 28.06 -2.33 57.37
N TYR A 168 27.19 -3.31 57.59
CA TYR A 168 27.03 -3.93 58.90
C TYR A 168 28.31 -4.65 59.35
N ALA A 169 28.96 -5.39 58.45
CA ALA A 169 30.23 -6.06 58.76
C ALA A 169 31.34 -5.05 59.13
N THR A 170 31.42 -3.92 58.43
CA THR A 170 32.38 -2.86 58.78
C THR A 170 32.01 -2.15 60.09
N TRP A 171 30.72 -1.97 60.38
CA TRP A 171 30.27 -1.35 61.63
C TRP A 171 30.56 -2.23 62.85
N GLU A 172 30.40 -3.55 62.75
CA GLU A 172 30.82 -4.46 63.82
C GLU A 172 32.32 -4.38 64.08
N GLN A 173 33.14 -4.31 63.03
CA GLN A 173 34.59 -4.15 63.18
C GLN A 173 34.97 -2.83 63.85
N GLU A 174 34.30 -1.73 63.48
CA GLU A 174 34.53 -0.42 64.09
C GLU A 174 34.11 -0.40 65.57
N LEU A 175 32.95 -0.99 65.92
CA LEU A 175 32.54 -1.10 67.32
C LEU A 175 33.54 -1.94 68.13
N THR A 176 33.98 -3.07 67.58
CA THR A 176 34.94 -3.94 68.27
C THR A 176 36.26 -3.21 68.53
N GLN A 177 36.76 -2.44 67.55
CA GLN A 177 37.97 -1.62 67.74
C GLN A 177 37.76 -0.49 68.75
N ARG A 178 36.56 0.13 68.76
CA ARG A 178 36.23 1.15 69.76
C ARG A 178 36.13 0.56 71.17
N GLU A 179 35.53 -0.61 71.33
CA GLU A 179 35.50 -1.29 72.64
C GLU A 179 36.90 -1.70 73.09
N GLN A 180 37.75 -2.19 72.18
CA GLN A 180 39.15 -2.51 72.50
C GLN A 180 39.93 -1.28 72.92
N THR A 181 39.81 -0.17 72.19
CA THR A 181 40.51 1.09 72.54
C THR A 181 39.96 1.72 73.82
N VAL A 182 38.66 1.61 74.10
CA VAL A 182 38.08 2.03 75.39
C VAL A 182 38.63 1.15 76.52
N ARG A 183 38.65 -0.17 76.35
CA ARG A 183 39.17 -1.11 77.36
C ARG A 183 40.67 -0.95 77.63
N GLU A 184 41.46 -0.65 76.60
CA GLU A 184 42.87 -0.29 76.74
C GLU A 184 43.03 1.00 77.54
N LYS A 185 42.23 2.03 77.23
CA LYS A 185 42.24 3.28 78.00
C LYS A 185 41.73 3.11 79.43
N GLU A 186 40.74 2.26 79.67
CA GLU A 186 40.25 1.92 81.02
C GLU A 186 41.32 1.19 81.84
N ARG A 187 42.12 0.33 81.20
CA ARG A 187 43.29 -0.30 81.83
C ARG A 187 44.44 0.67 82.10
N GLU A 188 44.70 1.61 81.18
CA GLU A 188 45.72 2.65 81.37
C GLU A 188 45.33 3.64 82.49
N LEU A 189 44.05 3.99 82.59
CA LEU A 189 43.54 4.92 83.62
C LEU A 189 43.11 4.24 84.94
N HIS A 190 43.21 2.90 85.08
CA HIS A 190 42.79 2.13 86.26
C HIS A 190 41.31 2.35 86.70
N ILE A 191 40.39 2.58 85.76
CA ILE A 191 38.98 2.86 86.08
C ILE A 191 38.18 1.58 86.40
N GLU A 192 38.64 0.39 86.01
CA GLU A 192 37.96 -0.88 86.32
C GLU A 192 37.78 -1.13 87.84
N THR A 193 38.51 -0.42 88.71
CA THR A 193 38.39 -0.53 90.18
C THR A 193 37.44 0.48 90.85
N GLU A 194 36.95 1.53 90.17
CA GLU A 194 36.14 2.58 90.83
C GLU A 194 34.60 2.39 90.73
N VAL A 195 34.11 1.45 89.92
CA VAL A 195 32.64 1.24 89.74
C VAL A 195 32.06 0.18 90.70
N SER A 196 32.87 -0.43 91.58
CA SER A 196 32.41 -1.48 92.50
C SER A 196 32.23 -1.03 93.97
N GLN A 197 32.23 0.27 94.26
CA GLN A 197 31.83 0.80 95.57
C GLN A 197 30.78 1.91 95.44
N ASN A 198 29.54 1.50 95.18
CA ASN A 198 28.33 2.11 95.74
C ASN A 198 27.21 1.08 95.81
#